data_AF-A0A7Z7PZD2-F1
#
_entry.id   AF-A0A7Z7PZD2-F1
#
_cell.length_a   1.000
_cell.length_b   1.000
_cell.length_c   1.000
_cell.angle_alpha   90.00
_cell.angle_beta   90.00
_cell.angle_gamma   90.00
#
_symmetry.space_group_name_H-M   'P 1'
#
loop_
_entity.id
_entity.type
_entity.pdbx_description
1 polymer ?
#
loop_
_entity_poly.entity_id
_entity_poly.type
_entity_poly.pdbx_seq_one_letter_code
_entity_poly.pdbx_strand_id
1 'polypeptide(L)'
;MKTIVQKLREEQNLTQTELAEKSGVSLRTVQRIEAGNILKGFTLKALAGALEVDPEDLVVKKDEALNVDRAKRINLSALLGLVIPLGGIIFPLILTYKTKDTKNRELGKSIVSVQIVLAFIVSVSMIISPFIQKALSVKFPIFIIPLVTLICLKLFVVIHSGVSLNKNGEIYIKLKTSFL
;
A
#
# COMPACT_ATOMS: atom_id res chain seq x y z
N MET A 1 -1.46 -18.38 10.75
CA MET A 1 -2.51 -17.45 11.25
C MET A 1 -3.79 -18.25 11.42
N LYS A 2 -4.48 -18.13 12.55
CA LYS A 2 -5.78 -18.79 12.76
C LYS A 2 -6.85 -18.08 11.93
N THR A 3 -7.72 -18.83 11.27
CA THR A 3 -8.86 -18.27 10.49
C THR A 3 -9.92 -17.68 11.42
N ILE A 4 -10.82 -16.84 10.90
CA ILE A 4 -11.93 -16.28 11.69
C ILE A 4 -12.80 -17.40 12.27
N VAL A 5 -13.12 -18.40 11.45
CA VAL A 5 -13.87 -19.60 11.85
C VAL A 5 -13.18 -20.32 13.01
N GLN A 6 -11.86 -20.50 12.94
CA GLN A 6 -11.11 -21.16 14.01
C GLN A 6 -11.14 -20.36 15.33
N LYS A 7 -11.07 -19.03 15.26
CA LYS A 7 -11.15 -18.18 16.46
C LYS A 7 -12.51 -18.25 17.13
N LEU A 8 -13.59 -18.08 16.36
CA LEU A 8 -14.97 -18.13 16.89
C LEU A 8 -15.31 -19.51 17.46
N ARG A 9 -14.82 -20.58 16.81
CA ARG A 9 -14.94 -21.96 17.33
C ARG A 9 -14.28 -22.09 18.71
N GLU A 10 -13.05 -21.60 18.84
CA GLU A 10 -12.29 -21.64 20.10
C GLU A 10 -12.95 -20.77 21.18
N GLU A 11 -13.51 -19.61 20.83
CA GLU A 11 -14.27 -18.75 21.75
C GLU A 11 -15.53 -19.43 22.31
N GLN A 12 -16.16 -20.29 21.51
CA GLN A 12 -17.29 -21.13 21.93
C GLN A 12 -16.87 -22.47 22.56
N ASN A 13 -15.56 -22.70 22.75
CA ASN A 13 -15.00 -23.95 23.28
C ASN A 13 -15.40 -25.22 22.51
N LEU A 14 -15.70 -25.09 21.22
CA LEU A 14 -16.10 -26.22 20.37
C LEU A 14 -14.87 -26.92 19.78
N THR A 15 -14.92 -28.23 19.60
CA THR A 15 -13.98 -28.99 18.78
C THR A 15 -14.35 -28.89 17.29
N GLN A 16 -13.43 -29.28 16.39
CA GLN A 16 -13.74 -29.32 14.95
C GLN A 16 -14.91 -30.27 14.63
N THR A 17 -15.02 -31.38 15.39
CA THR A 17 -16.10 -32.35 15.26
C THR A 17 -17.43 -31.77 15.74
N GLU A 18 -17.45 -31.12 16.90
CA GLU A 18 -18.66 -30.47 17.42
C GLU A 18 -19.15 -29.34 16.52
N LEU A 19 -18.23 -28.55 15.95
CA LEU A 19 -18.60 -27.54 14.96
C LEU A 19 -19.17 -28.17 13.69
N ALA A 20 -18.60 -29.28 13.22
CA ALA A 20 -19.10 -30.02 12.06
C ALA A 20 -20.53 -30.54 12.28
N GLU A 21 -20.79 -31.11 13.46
CA GLU A 21 -22.12 -31.57 13.86
C GLU A 21 -23.11 -30.41 13.99
N LYS A 22 -22.74 -29.34 14.73
CA LYS A 22 -23.61 -28.16 14.95
C LYS A 22 -23.98 -27.44 13.65
N SER A 23 -23.06 -27.42 12.68
CA SER A 23 -23.26 -26.77 11.38
C SER A 23 -23.81 -27.70 10.29
N GLY A 24 -23.88 -29.01 10.52
CA GLY A 24 -24.30 -29.97 9.50
C GLY A 24 -23.35 -30.06 8.29
N VAL A 25 -22.10 -29.63 8.44
CA VAL A 25 -21.05 -29.79 7.42
C VAL A 25 -20.09 -30.91 7.82
N SER A 26 -19.39 -31.51 6.85
CA SER A 26 -18.44 -32.58 7.18
C SER A 26 -17.21 -32.05 7.94
N LEU A 27 -16.63 -32.87 8.82
CA LEU A 27 -15.36 -32.56 9.51
C LEU A 27 -14.27 -32.14 8.53
N ARG A 28 -14.18 -32.83 7.38
CA ARG A 28 -13.25 -32.49 6.29
C ARG A 28 -13.47 -31.07 5.75
N THR A 29 -14.73 -30.61 5.71
CA THR A 29 -15.06 -29.24 5.30
C THR A 29 -14.54 -28.25 6.33
N VAL A 30 -14.84 -28.45 7.61
CA VAL A 30 -14.34 -27.59 8.71
C VAL A 30 -12.81 -27.48 8.66
N GLN A 31 -12.10 -28.61 8.54
CA GLN A 31 -10.64 -28.64 8.42
C GLN A 31 -10.12 -27.88 7.19
N ARG A 32 -10.75 -28.06 6.03
CA ARG A 32 -10.38 -27.33 4.81
C ARG A 32 -10.57 -25.83 4.97
N ILE A 33 -11.63 -25.40 5.64
CA ILE A 33 -11.91 -24.00 5.93
C ILE A 33 -10.89 -23.42 6.90
N GLU A 34 -10.60 -24.13 7.99
CA GLU A 34 -9.55 -23.71 8.94
C GLU A 34 -8.15 -23.71 8.30
N ALA A 35 -7.93 -24.51 7.25
CA ALA A 35 -6.72 -24.49 6.42
C ALA A 35 -6.72 -23.38 5.33
N GLY A 36 -7.76 -22.53 5.25
CA GLY A 36 -7.81 -21.36 4.38
C GLY A 36 -8.58 -21.51 3.07
N ASN A 37 -9.40 -22.55 2.91
CA ASN A 37 -10.31 -22.63 1.75
C ASN A 37 -11.40 -21.56 1.82
N ILE A 38 -11.89 -21.13 0.65
CA ILE A 38 -12.86 -20.05 0.54
C ILE A 38 -14.25 -20.53 0.98
N LEU A 39 -14.86 -19.78 1.91
CA LEU A 39 -16.22 -20.00 2.40
C LEU A 39 -17.25 -19.40 1.43
N LYS A 40 -18.16 -20.22 0.88
CA LYS A 40 -19.21 -19.76 -0.05
C LYS A 40 -20.50 -20.57 0.11
N GLY A 41 -21.62 -19.94 -0.28
CA GLY A 41 -22.91 -20.60 -0.46
C GLY A 41 -23.45 -21.21 0.83
N PHE A 42 -23.88 -22.47 0.76
CA PHE A 42 -24.47 -23.21 1.87
C PHE A 42 -23.53 -23.32 3.08
N THR A 43 -22.26 -23.67 2.87
CA THR A 43 -21.27 -23.85 3.95
C THR A 43 -21.08 -22.58 4.77
N LEU A 44 -21.15 -21.41 4.13
CA LEU A 44 -21.05 -20.13 4.84
C LEU A 44 -22.23 -19.93 5.79
N LYS A 45 -23.46 -20.09 5.29
CA LYS A 45 -24.69 -19.92 6.10
C LYS A 45 -24.77 -20.94 7.22
N ALA A 46 -24.36 -22.18 6.95
CA ALA A 46 -24.36 -23.28 7.89
C ALA A 46 -23.39 -23.02 9.06
N LEU A 47 -22.16 -22.60 8.78
CA LEU A 47 -21.18 -22.25 9.81
C LEU A 47 -21.57 -20.97 10.56
N ALA A 48 -22.13 -19.97 9.87
CA ALA A 48 -22.61 -18.73 10.49
C ALA A 48 -23.72 -19.00 11.50
N GLY A 49 -24.70 -19.83 11.13
CA GLY A 49 -25.77 -20.25 12.04
C GLY A 49 -25.25 -21.05 13.23
N ALA A 50 -24.30 -21.95 13.04
CA ALA A 50 -23.73 -22.73 14.14
C ALA A 50 -22.88 -21.89 15.09
N LEU A 51 -22.19 -20.87 14.57
CA LEU A 51 -21.39 -19.93 15.35
C LEU A 51 -22.18 -18.72 15.83
N GLU A 52 -23.49 -18.63 15.54
CA GLU A 52 -24.37 -17.54 15.98
C GLU A 52 -23.84 -16.14 15.58
N VAL A 53 -23.25 -16.06 14.39
CA VAL A 53 -22.75 -14.82 13.78
C VAL A 53 -23.40 -14.59 12.42
N ASP A 54 -23.37 -13.36 11.93
CA ASP A 54 -23.84 -13.08 10.59
C ASP A 54 -22.89 -13.71 9.53
N PRO A 55 -23.43 -14.23 8.41
CA PRO A 55 -22.60 -14.77 7.32
C PRO A 55 -21.53 -13.80 6.84
N GLU A 56 -21.80 -12.49 6.86
CA GLU A 56 -20.86 -11.44 6.50
C GLU A 56 -19.64 -11.37 7.41
N ASP A 57 -19.74 -11.81 8.67
CA ASP A 57 -18.63 -11.79 9.64
C ASP A 57 -17.67 -12.98 9.44
N LEU A 58 -18.17 -14.10 8.90
CA LEU A 58 -17.36 -15.27 8.55
C LEU A 58 -16.65 -15.13 7.21
N VAL A 59 -17.24 -14.38 6.29
CA VAL A 59 -16.53 -13.98 5.08
C VAL A 59 -15.53 -12.92 5.50
N VAL A 60 -14.24 -13.28 5.55
CA VAL A 60 -13.18 -12.28 5.42
C VAL A 60 -13.54 -11.53 4.15
N LYS A 61 -14.09 -10.32 4.27
CA LYS A 61 -14.29 -9.44 3.13
C LYS A 61 -12.98 -9.49 2.39
N LYS A 62 -13.03 -9.93 1.13
CA LYS A 62 -11.92 -9.68 0.21
C LYS A 62 -11.76 -8.16 -0.04
N ASP A 63 -12.56 -7.34 0.64
CA ASP A 63 -12.38 -5.90 0.91
C ASP A 63 -11.47 -5.60 2.12
N GLU A 64 -10.76 -6.58 2.67
CA GLU A 64 -9.32 -6.43 2.91
C GLU A 64 -8.53 -6.37 1.58
N ALA A 65 -9.14 -5.80 0.54
CA ALA A 65 -8.44 -5.14 -0.54
C ALA A 65 -7.58 -4.07 0.12
N LEU A 66 -6.39 -4.50 0.55
CA LEU A 66 -5.23 -3.74 1.01
C LEU A 66 -5.66 -2.30 1.27
N ASN A 67 -6.22 -1.97 2.46
CA ASN A 67 -6.73 -0.62 2.71
C ASN A 67 -5.53 0.34 2.64
N VAL A 68 -5.25 0.85 1.44
CA VAL A 68 -4.10 1.69 1.12
C VAL A 68 -4.56 3.09 0.75
N ASP A 69 -5.79 3.46 1.10
CA ASP A 69 -6.38 4.75 0.72
C ASP A 69 -5.63 5.92 1.35
N ARG A 70 -5.05 5.71 2.54
CA ARG A 70 -4.14 6.68 3.16
C ARG A 70 -2.85 6.81 2.35
N ALA A 71 -2.23 5.70 1.93
CA ALA A 71 -1.04 5.70 1.08
C ALA A 71 -1.30 6.33 -0.30
N LYS A 72 -2.50 6.13 -0.89
CA LYS A 72 -2.91 6.81 -2.14
C LYS A 72 -2.93 8.33 -1.96
N ARG A 73 -3.49 8.82 -0.84
CA ARG A 73 -3.49 10.26 -0.50
C ARG A 73 -2.09 10.81 -0.24
N ILE A 74 -1.23 10.02 0.43
CA ILE A 74 0.19 10.37 0.65
C ILE A 74 0.93 10.46 -0.69
N ASN A 75 0.72 9.51 -1.60
CA ASN A 75 1.33 9.54 -2.93
C ASN A 75 0.87 10.76 -3.74
N LEU A 76 -0.43 11.08 -3.68
CA LEU A 76 -0.98 12.24 -4.38
C LEU A 76 -0.43 13.56 -3.83
N SER A 77 -0.23 13.68 -2.51
CA SER A 77 0.30 14.91 -1.91
C SER A 77 1.73 15.23 -2.34
N ALA A 78 2.47 14.26 -2.89
CA ALA A 78 3.80 14.51 -3.47
C ALA A 78 3.77 15.45 -4.69
N LEU A 79 2.61 15.55 -5.38
CA LEU A 79 2.41 16.48 -6.50
C LEU A 79 2.43 17.94 -6.06
N LEU A 80 2.16 18.25 -4.79
CA LEU A 80 2.28 19.62 -4.27
C LEU A 80 3.71 20.16 -4.41
N GLY A 81 4.69 19.27 -4.52
CA GLY A 81 6.06 19.65 -4.83
C GLY A 81 6.31 20.13 -6.26
N LEU A 82 5.30 20.21 -7.12
CA LEU A 82 5.39 20.89 -8.42
C LEU A 82 5.18 22.40 -8.29
N VAL A 83 4.38 22.81 -7.30
CA VAL A 83 4.05 24.21 -7.04
C VAL A 83 4.95 24.79 -5.94
N ILE A 84 5.18 24.01 -4.88
CA ILE A 84 5.92 24.45 -3.70
C ILE A 84 7.27 23.72 -3.67
N PRO A 85 8.42 24.43 -3.65
CA PRO A 85 9.72 23.82 -3.46
C PRO A 85 9.74 22.93 -2.21
N LEU A 86 10.31 21.72 -2.31
CA LEU A 86 10.33 20.70 -1.26
C LEU A 86 8.94 20.19 -0.78
N GLY A 87 7.83 20.74 -1.27
CA GLY A 87 6.47 20.29 -0.91
C GLY A 87 6.25 18.80 -1.19
N GLY A 88 6.92 18.27 -2.21
CA GLY A 88 6.84 16.85 -2.58
C GLY A 88 7.43 15.90 -1.54
N ILE A 89 8.22 16.40 -0.60
CA ILE A 89 8.73 15.64 0.55
C ILE A 89 7.91 16.00 1.79
N ILE A 90 7.74 17.30 2.06
CA ILE A 90 7.13 17.80 3.31
C ILE A 90 5.69 17.30 3.46
N PHE A 91 4.84 17.43 2.43
CA PHE A 91 3.43 17.03 2.55
C PHE A 91 3.27 15.52 2.73
N PRO A 92 3.89 14.64 1.91
CA PRO A 92 3.87 13.20 2.15
C PRO A 92 4.42 12.80 3.51
N LEU A 93 5.49 13.45 4.00
CA LEU A 93 6.10 13.17 5.30
C LEU A 93 5.11 13.46 6.44
N ILE A 94 4.48 14.64 6.43
CA ILE A 94 3.48 15.02 7.44
C ILE A 94 2.31 14.03 7.45
N LEU A 95 1.77 13.68 6.27
CA LEU A 95 0.65 12.74 6.17
C LEU A 95 1.06 11.33 6.63
N THR A 96 2.30 10.92 6.36
CA THR A 96 2.85 9.62 6.79
C THR A 96 2.93 9.54 8.30
N TYR A 97 3.48 10.56 8.99
CA TYR A 97 3.55 10.56 10.46
C TYR A 97 2.19 10.66 11.14
N LYS A 98 1.20 11.31 10.52
CA LYS A 98 -0.19 11.34 11.02
C LYS A 98 -0.95 10.03 10.80
N THR A 99 -0.38 9.06 10.09
CA THR A 99 -1.04 7.80 9.77
C THR A 99 -0.81 6.77 10.87
N LYS A 100 -1.90 6.27 11.47
CA LYS A 100 -1.86 5.29 12.56
C LYS A 100 -1.68 3.84 12.08
N ASP A 101 -2.23 3.52 10.90
CA ASP A 101 -2.13 2.19 10.30
C ASP A 101 -0.67 1.88 9.89
N THR A 102 -0.15 0.73 10.33
CA THR A 102 1.26 0.37 10.15
C THR A 102 1.62 0.22 8.67
N LYS A 103 0.76 -0.43 7.90
CA LYS A 103 0.98 -0.69 6.47
C LYS A 103 0.99 0.59 5.64
N ASN A 104 -0.01 1.46 5.80
CA ASN A 104 -0.05 2.75 5.11
C ASN A 104 1.11 3.65 5.52
N ARG A 105 1.55 3.57 6.78
CA ARG A 105 2.72 4.30 7.26
C ARG A 105 4.01 3.79 6.60
N GLU A 106 4.17 2.48 6.45
CA GLU A 106 5.32 1.90 5.72
C GLU A 106 5.32 2.30 4.24
N LEU A 107 4.18 2.19 3.56
CA LEU A 107 4.04 2.65 2.18
C LEU A 107 4.34 4.15 2.06
N GLY A 108 3.85 4.96 3.00
CA GLY A 108 4.13 6.39 3.09
C GLY A 108 5.62 6.70 3.23
N LYS A 109 6.32 6.00 4.14
CA LYS A 109 7.77 6.13 4.32
C LYS A 109 8.54 5.81 3.05
N SER A 110 8.14 4.77 2.33
CA SER A 110 8.76 4.41 1.06
C SER A 110 8.47 5.44 -0.04
N ILE A 111 7.26 6.00 -0.12
CA ILE A 111 6.93 7.12 -1.03
C ILE A 111 7.85 8.31 -0.75
N VAL A 112 7.97 8.72 0.52
CA VAL A 112 8.82 9.85 0.91
C VAL A 112 10.29 9.56 0.56
N SER A 113 10.77 8.34 0.80
CA SER A 113 12.14 7.95 0.48
C SER A 113 12.45 8.12 -1.01
N VAL A 114 11.52 7.73 -1.91
CA VAL A 114 11.66 7.96 -3.36
C VAL A 114 11.67 9.44 -3.70
N GLN A 115 10.84 10.27 -3.04
CA GLN A 115 10.83 11.73 -3.23
C GLN A 115 12.14 12.39 -2.77
N ILE A 116 12.74 11.90 -1.68
CA ILE A 116 14.06 12.36 -1.20
C ILE A 116 15.14 12.04 -2.24
N VAL A 117 15.18 10.80 -2.74
CA VAL A 117 16.15 10.40 -3.78
C VAL A 117 15.99 11.26 -5.02
N LEU A 118 14.75 11.48 -5.48
CA LEU A 118 14.50 12.30 -6.65
C LEU A 118 14.89 13.77 -6.43
N ALA A 119 14.60 14.33 -5.25
CA ALA A 119 15.02 15.69 -4.91
C ALA A 119 16.54 15.83 -4.85
N PHE A 120 17.24 14.83 -4.35
CA PHE A 120 18.70 14.80 -4.37
C PHE A 120 19.26 14.81 -5.80
N ILE A 121 18.69 13.98 -6.69
CA ILE A 121 19.06 13.97 -8.12
C ILE A 121 18.82 15.34 -8.77
N VAL A 122 17.69 15.99 -8.47
CA VAL A 122 17.39 17.35 -8.96
C VAL A 122 18.44 18.35 -8.48
N SER A 123 18.75 18.36 -7.18
CA SER A 123 19.74 19.27 -6.61
C SER A 123 21.12 19.09 -7.24
N VAL A 124 21.60 17.85 -7.37
CA VAL A 124 22.90 17.56 -7.99
C VAL A 124 22.92 17.95 -9.47
N SER A 125 21.86 17.63 -10.21
CA SER A 125 21.75 17.98 -11.64
C SER A 125 21.76 19.50 -11.87
N MET A 126 21.06 20.26 -11.02
CA MET A 126 21.05 21.73 -11.07
C MET A 126 22.44 22.32 -10.78
N ILE A 127 23.19 21.76 -9.82
CA ILE A 127 24.54 22.21 -9.50
C ILE A 127 25.50 21.94 -10.67
N ILE A 128 25.39 20.79 -11.35
CA ILE A 128 26.28 20.42 -12.45
C ILE A 128 26.01 21.22 -13.73
N SER A 129 24.75 21.60 -13.97
CA SER A 129 24.32 22.27 -15.20
C SER A 129 25.15 23.51 -15.60
N PRO A 130 25.47 24.48 -14.71
CA PRO A 130 26.26 25.65 -15.11
C PRO A 130 27.70 25.30 -15.52
N PHE A 131 28.29 24.25 -14.95
CA PHE A 131 29.63 23.79 -15.33
C PHE A 131 29.63 23.20 -16.74
N ILE A 132 28.62 22.40 -17.08
CA ILE A 132 28.43 21.86 -18.43
C ILE A 132 28.19 23.00 -19.42
N GLN A 133 27.35 23.97 -19.07
CA GLN A 133 27.07 25.12 -19.94
C GLN A 133 28.34 25.91 -20.26
N LYS A 134 29.18 26.17 -19.24
CA LYS A 134 30.48 26.82 -19.42
C LYS A 134 31.43 25.99 -20.29
N ALA A 135 31.52 24.68 -20.05
CA ALA A 135 32.40 23.78 -20.80
C ALA A 135 32.04 23.71 -22.29
N LEU A 136 30.75 23.72 -22.62
CA LEU A 136 30.25 23.65 -23.99
C LEU A 136 30.11 25.03 -24.66
N SER A 137 30.39 26.13 -23.95
CA SER A 137 30.25 27.52 -24.45
C SER A 137 28.88 27.84 -25.06
N VAL A 138 27.82 27.19 -24.54
CA VAL A 138 26.46 27.33 -25.05
C VAL A 138 25.81 28.58 -24.44
N LYS A 139 25.27 29.45 -25.30
CA LYS A 139 24.57 30.68 -24.89
C LYS A 139 23.19 30.40 -24.27
N PHE A 140 22.58 29.26 -24.61
CA PHE A 140 21.29 28.84 -24.08
C PHE A 140 21.41 28.25 -22.65
N PRO A 141 20.50 28.57 -21.73
CA PRO A 141 20.49 28.01 -20.37
C PRO A 141 20.24 26.51 -20.37
N ILE A 142 21.30 25.70 -20.24
CA ILE A 142 21.21 24.23 -20.29
C ILE A 142 20.39 23.67 -19.13
N PHE A 143 20.26 24.39 -18.01
CA PHE A 143 19.55 23.90 -16.82
C PHE A 143 18.05 23.63 -17.07
N ILE A 144 17.46 24.21 -18.11
CA ILE A 144 16.05 23.98 -18.45
C ILE A 144 15.83 22.51 -18.85
N ILE A 145 16.78 21.89 -19.54
CA ILE A 145 16.67 20.50 -20.02
C ILE A 145 16.55 19.49 -18.85
N PRO A 146 17.50 19.42 -17.89
CA PRO A 146 17.35 18.54 -16.74
C PRO A 146 16.16 18.91 -15.87
N LEU A 147 15.82 20.20 -15.75
CA LEU A 147 14.65 20.64 -14.98
C LEU A 147 13.35 20.02 -15.52
N VAL A 148 13.08 20.19 -16.82
CA VAL A 148 11.87 19.63 -17.47
C VAL A 148 11.89 18.11 -17.40
N THR A 149 13.03 17.49 -17.71
CA THR A 149 13.18 16.02 -17.70
C THR A 149 12.87 15.44 -16.32
N LEU A 150 13.37 16.06 -15.25
CA LEU A 150 13.15 15.59 -13.88
C LEU A 150 11.74 15.87 -13.37
N ILE A 151 11.08 16.95 -13.83
CA ILE A 151 9.65 17.18 -13.58
C ILE A 151 8.81 16.08 -14.24
N CYS A 152 9.10 15.72 -15.48
CA CYS A 152 8.44 14.60 -16.16
C CYS A 152 8.68 13.27 -15.44
N LEU A 153 9.92 13.01 -15.01
CA LEU A 153 10.25 11.82 -14.23
C LEU A 153 9.49 11.77 -12.89
N LYS A 154 9.35 12.92 -12.21
CA LYS A 154 8.58 13.03 -10.97
C LYS A 154 7.11 12.66 -11.18
N LEU A 155 6.49 13.24 -12.21
CA LEU A 155 5.10 12.93 -12.59
C LEU A 155 4.95 11.44 -12.89
N PHE A 156 5.85 10.89 -13.69
CA PHE A 156 5.86 9.47 -14.03
C PHE A 156 5.90 8.58 -12.77
N VAL A 157 6.82 8.84 -11.84
CA VAL A 157 6.97 8.08 -10.61
C VAL A 157 5.71 8.14 -9.74
N VAL A 158 5.11 9.33 -9.58
CA VAL A 158 3.90 9.50 -8.77
C VAL A 158 2.69 8.80 -9.41
N ILE A 159 2.51 8.92 -10.72
CA ILE A 159 1.41 8.28 -11.46
C ILE A 159 1.56 6.76 -11.40
N HIS A 160 2.73 6.22 -11.74
CA HIS A 160 2.97 4.77 -11.69
C HIS A 160 2.83 4.20 -10.27
N SER A 161 3.29 4.93 -9.25
CA SER A 161 3.10 4.52 -7.86
C SER A 161 1.62 4.53 -7.46
N GLY A 162 0.84 5.51 -7.93
CA GLY A 162 -0.60 5.55 -7.71
C GLY A 162 -1.35 4.40 -8.37
N VAL A 163 -0.99 4.08 -9.63
CA VAL A 163 -1.56 2.94 -10.37
C VAL A 163 -1.19 1.62 -9.69
N SER A 164 0.06 1.45 -9.25
CA SER A 164 0.53 0.27 -8.53
C SER A 164 -0.19 0.09 -7.19
N LEU A 165 -0.37 1.18 -6.42
CA LEU A 165 -1.14 1.15 -5.18
C LEU A 165 -2.59 0.74 -5.41
N ASN A 166 -3.18 1.12 -6.55
CA ASN A 166 -4.55 0.75 -6.87
C ASN A 166 -4.70 -0.72 -7.31
N LYS A 167 -3.74 -1.25 -8.06
CA LYS A 167 -3.78 -2.64 -8.58
C LYS A 167 -3.29 -3.67 -7.58
N ASN A 168 -2.18 -3.37 -6.90
CA ASN A 168 -1.39 -4.34 -6.14
C ASN A 168 -1.29 -3.98 -4.65
N GLY A 169 -1.78 -2.81 -4.23
CA GLY A 169 -1.61 -2.27 -2.86
C GLY A 169 -0.16 -2.11 -2.41
N GLU A 170 0.76 -2.04 -3.36
CA GLU A 170 2.18 -1.77 -3.17
C GLU A 170 2.61 -0.61 -4.07
N ILE A 171 3.68 0.07 -3.69
CA ILE A 171 4.27 1.12 -4.53
C ILE A 171 5.12 0.54 -5.65
N TYR A 172 5.25 1.30 -6.74
CA TYR A 172 5.99 0.86 -7.93
C TYR A 172 7.50 0.70 -7.66
N ILE A 173 8.10 1.62 -6.88
CA ILE A 173 9.53 1.59 -6.53
C ILE A 173 9.65 1.30 -5.04
N LYS A 174 9.91 0.04 -4.70
CA LYS A 174 10.18 -0.38 -3.32
C LYS A 174 11.68 -0.32 -3.06
N LEU A 175 12.13 0.69 -2.33
CA LEU A 175 13.51 0.74 -1.85
C LEU A 175 13.70 -0.37 -0.80
N LYS A 176 14.78 -1.15 -0.93
CA LYS A 176 15.08 -2.29 -0.04
C LYS A 176 15.23 -1.87 1.44
N THR A 177 15.56 -0.61 1.66
CA THR A 177 15.61 0.06 2.95
C THR A 177 14.80 1.37 2.88
N SER A 178 13.82 1.53 3.77
CA SER A 178 13.24 2.85 4.08
C SER A 178 14.27 3.62 4.90
N PHE A 179 14.64 4.82 4.45
CA PHE A 179 15.54 5.71 5.21
C PHE A 179 14.82 6.45 6.35
N LEU A 180 13.56 6.09 6.62
CA LEU A 180 12.61 6.67 7.59
C LEU A 180 12.01 5.61 8.50
#